data_AF-A0A8B6EQY3-F1
#
_entry.id   AF-A0A8B6EQY3-F1
#
_cell.length_a   1.000
_cell.length_b   1.000
_cell.length_c   1.000
_cell.angle_alpha   90.00
_cell.angle_beta   90.00
_cell.angle_gamma   90.00
#
_symmetry.space_group_name_H-M   'P 1'
#
loop_
_entity.id
_entity.type
_entity.pdbx_description
1 polymer ?
#
loop_
_entity_poly.entity_id
_entity_poly.type
_entity_poly.pdbx_seq_one_letter_code
_entity_poly.pdbx_strand_id
1 'polypeptide(L)'
;MEKLKAIRGGHRSAVTRLINRTKERISQDDIGHEELSAAADNLTKKRNLLESLDSQILDGTELEDMEQEILDADDYAMNMEVAIRRFKDIVSGNKTTPFQQTVHSEAAQCISGLSLSNANYEHAIILLKERYGQTQTIINAYMQNLLELTHPSLTPQSIRVFYDKMESCIRGLESLGQSQDTFGSLLVPIIFGKLPDEMKKLMTREHGKRNWDIRSLREAIGKEDVRTGNW
;
A
#
# COMPACT_ATOMS: atom_id res chain seq x y z
N MET A 1 -2.54 4.94 -38.54
CA MET A 1 -2.10 4.98 -37.13
C MET A 1 -2.76 6.13 -36.35
N GLU A 2 -2.76 7.38 -36.84
CA GLU A 2 -3.37 8.54 -36.13
C GLU A 2 -4.82 8.34 -35.66
N LYS A 3 -5.69 7.75 -36.50
CA LYS A 3 -7.09 7.48 -36.14
C LYS A 3 -7.22 6.55 -34.93
N LEU A 4 -6.37 5.52 -34.83
CA LEU A 4 -6.38 4.57 -33.71
C LEU A 4 -5.91 5.26 -32.42
N LYS A 5 -4.83 6.04 -32.48
CA LYS A 5 -4.36 6.85 -31.34
C LYS A 5 -5.42 7.84 -30.86
N ALA A 6 -6.14 8.49 -31.77
CA ALA A 6 -7.25 9.39 -31.44
C ALA A 6 -8.42 8.65 -30.76
N ILE A 7 -8.82 7.49 -31.28
CA ILE A 7 -9.87 6.64 -30.68
C ILE A 7 -9.44 6.23 -29.26
N ARG A 8 -8.21 5.72 -29.11
CA ARG A 8 -7.65 5.35 -27.81
C ARG A 8 -7.69 6.53 -26.83
N GLY A 9 -7.23 7.71 -27.24
CA GLY A 9 -7.26 8.92 -26.40
C GLY A 9 -8.66 9.30 -25.94
N GLY A 10 -9.67 9.17 -26.82
CA GLY A 10 -11.07 9.36 -26.48
C GLY A 10 -11.58 8.35 -25.45
N HIS A 11 -11.23 7.07 -25.61
CA HIS A 11 -11.56 6.02 -24.64
C HIS A 11 -10.88 6.23 -23.29
N ARG A 12 -9.58 6.56 -23.27
CA ARG A 12 -8.83 6.90 -22.05
C ARG A 12 -9.47 8.09 -21.30
N SER A 13 -9.85 9.13 -22.04
CA SER A 13 -10.56 10.28 -21.46
C SER A 13 -11.92 9.88 -20.84
N ALA A 14 -12.69 9.04 -21.52
CA ALA A 14 -13.98 8.55 -21.00
C ALA A 14 -13.81 7.67 -19.76
N VAL A 15 -12.80 6.78 -19.74
CA VAL A 15 -12.45 5.94 -18.59
C VAL A 15 -12.06 6.81 -17.40
N THR A 16 -11.17 7.79 -17.60
CA THR A 16 -10.69 8.68 -16.54
C THR A 16 -11.85 9.45 -15.91
N ARG A 17 -12.76 9.99 -16.72
CA ARG A 17 -13.98 10.66 -16.23
C ARG A 17 -14.89 9.73 -15.42
N LEU A 18 -15.09 8.49 -15.89
CA LEU A 18 -15.90 7.50 -15.19
C LEU A 18 -15.28 7.16 -13.83
N ILE A 19 -13.97 6.88 -13.79
CA ILE A 19 -13.25 6.57 -12.55
C ILE A 19 -13.39 7.72 -11.54
N ASN A 20 -13.15 8.96 -11.96
CA ASN A 20 -13.17 10.11 -11.06
C ASN A 20 -14.59 10.39 -10.55
N ARG A 21 -15.60 10.35 -11.43
CA ARG A 21 -17.01 10.51 -11.03
C ARG A 21 -17.45 9.42 -10.04
N THR A 22 -17.06 8.17 -10.29
CA THR A 22 -17.39 7.07 -9.38
C THR A 22 -16.67 7.23 -8.04
N LYS A 23 -15.39 7.61 -8.03
CA LYS A 23 -14.63 7.90 -6.80
C LYS A 23 -15.26 9.03 -5.97
N GLU A 24 -15.72 10.09 -6.62
CA GLU A 24 -16.40 11.21 -5.96
C GLU A 24 -17.69 10.77 -5.29
N ARG A 25 -18.53 10.01 -6.02
CA ARG A 25 -19.78 9.48 -5.47
C ARG A 25 -19.57 8.48 -4.34
N ILE A 26 -18.54 7.62 -4.42
CA ILE A 26 -18.12 6.76 -3.29
C ILE A 26 -17.76 7.61 -2.08
N SER A 27 -17.04 8.73 -2.27
CA SER A 27 -16.61 9.59 -1.17
C SER A 27 -17.77 10.34 -0.52
N GLN A 28 -18.84 10.60 -1.28
CA GLN A 28 -20.07 11.23 -0.82
C GLN A 28 -21.11 10.22 -0.28
N ASP A 29 -20.80 8.93 -0.27
CA ASP A 29 -21.74 7.83 0.04
C ASP A 29 -23.02 7.87 -0.83
N ASP A 30 -22.92 8.42 -2.03
CA ASP A 30 -24.02 8.66 -2.98
C ASP A 30 -23.96 7.68 -4.17
N ILE A 31 -23.64 6.42 -3.90
CA ILE A 31 -23.64 5.36 -4.93
C ILE A 31 -24.05 4.02 -4.35
N GLY A 32 -25.08 3.42 -4.94
CA GLY A 32 -25.53 2.08 -4.60
C GLY A 32 -24.57 1.00 -5.08
N HIS A 33 -24.61 -0.17 -4.44
CA HIS A 33 -23.81 -1.35 -4.83
C HIS A 33 -23.99 -1.73 -6.30
N GLU A 34 -25.23 -1.70 -6.81
CA GLU A 34 -25.54 -2.08 -8.19
C GLU A 34 -24.91 -1.11 -9.20
N GLU A 35 -24.98 0.19 -8.95
CA GLU A 35 -24.37 1.21 -9.79
C GLU A 35 -22.84 1.14 -9.77
N LEU A 36 -22.26 0.86 -8.60
CA LEU A 36 -20.81 0.69 -8.47
C LEU A 36 -20.33 -0.57 -9.20
N SER A 37 -21.08 -1.67 -9.10
CA SER A 37 -20.82 -2.90 -9.87
C SER A 37 -20.90 -2.63 -11.37
N ALA A 38 -21.94 -1.94 -11.83
CA ALA A 38 -22.10 -1.56 -13.23
C ALA A 38 -20.95 -0.68 -13.73
N ALA A 39 -20.45 0.24 -12.90
CA ALA A 39 -19.27 1.05 -13.23
C ALA A 39 -18.01 0.18 -13.38
N ALA A 40 -17.78 -0.79 -12.47
CA ALA A 40 -16.66 -1.72 -12.55
C ALA A 40 -16.73 -2.61 -13.81
N ASP A 41 -17.92 -3.08 -14.18
CA ASP A 41 -18.13 -3.88 -15.40
C ASP A 41 -17.91 -3.05 -16.66
N ASN A 42 -18.38 -1.80 -16.68
CA ASN A 42 -18.14 -0.87 -17.79
C ASN A 42 -16.64 -0.62 -17.99
N LEU A 43 -15.92 -0.37 -16.91
CA LEU A 43 -14.47 -0.24 -16.94
C LEU A 43 -13.81 -1.52 -17.46
N THR A 44 -14.20 -2.69 -16.97
CA THR A 44 -13.66 -3.98 -17.46
C THR A 44 -13.84 -4.12 -18.99
N LYS A 45 -15.01 -3.76 -19.53
CA LYS A 45 -15.25 -3.78 -20.99
C LYS A 45 -14.35 -2.78 -21.73
N LYS A 46 -14.17 -1.57 -21.19
CA LYS A 46 -13.29 -0.54 -21.79
C LYS A 46 -11.81 -0.92 -21.72
N ARG A 47 -11.38 -1.66 -20.69
CA ARG A 47 -10.02 -2.18 -20.53
C ARG A 47 -9.69 -3.13 -21.68
N ASN A 48 -10.55 -4.10 -21.94
CA ASN A 48 -10.37 -5.07 -23.03
C ASN A 48 -10.32 -4.39 -24.41
N LEU A 49 -11.13 -3.34 -24.60
CA LEU A 49 -11.09 -2.57 -25.84
C LEU A 49 -9.77 -1.79 -25.98
N LEU A 50 -9.29 -1.18 -24.89
CA LEU A 50 -8.01 -0.46 -24.90
C LEU A 50 -6.85 -1.42 -25.17
N GLU A 51 -6.83 -2.60 -24.56
CA GLU A 51 -5.85 -3.66 -24.82
C GLU A 51 -5.81 -4.02 -26.32
N SER A 52 -6.97 -4.19 -26.95
CA SER A 52 -7.05 -4.44 -28.40
C SER A 52 -6.56 -3.27 -29.26
N LEU A 53 -6.83 -2.02 -28.83
CA LEU A 53 -6.35 -0.82 -29.53
C LEU A 53 -4.83 -0.66 -29.36
N ASP A 54 -4.30 -0.93 -28.18
CA ASP A 54 -2.88 -0.84 -27.86
C ASP A 54 -2.09 -1.87 -28.69
N SER A 55 -2.56 -3.11 -28.83
CA SER A 55 -1.94 -4.09 -29.75
C SER A 55 -1.95 -3.60 -31.21
N GLN A 56 -3.08 -3.07 -31.69
CA GLN A 56 -3.18 -2.56 -33.07
C GLN A 56 -2.32 -1.30 -33.32
N ILE A 57 -2.12 -0.47 -32.29
CA ILE A 57 -1.25 0.70 -32.38
C ILE A 57 0.21 0.24 -32.41
N LEU A 58 0.58 -0.73 -31.57
CA LEU A 58 1.93 -1.26 -31.50
C LEU A 58 2.37 -1.87 -32.83
N ASP A 59 1.50 -2.64 -33.50
CA ASP A 59 1.76 -3.21 -34.84
C ASP A 59 2.12 -2.16 -35.91
N GLY A 60 1.68 -0.92 -35.72
CA GLY A 60 1.96 0.20 -36.63
C GLY A 60 2.89 1.26 -36.06
N THR A 61 3.63 0.95 -35.00
CA THR A 61 4.59 1.85 -34.34
C THR A 61 6.01 1.53 -34.78
N GLU A 62 6.81 2.58 -35.02
CA GLU A 62 8.22 2.43 -35.40
C GLU A 62 9.04 1.83 -34.25
N LEU A 63 10.12 1.10 -34.58
CA LEU A 63 10.96 0.39 -33.60
C LEU A 63 11.46 1.30 -32.47
N GLU A 64 11.81 2.54 -32.81
CA GLU A 64 12.36 3.53 -31.87
C GLU A 64 11.31 4.03 -30.86
N ASP A 65 10.02 3.98 -31.21
CA ASP A 65 8.92 4.49 -30.37
C ASP A 65 8.17 3.38 -29.63
N MET A 66 8.40 2.10 -29.97
CA MET A 66 7.65 0.97 -29.40
C MET A 66 7.79 0.84 -27.88
N GLU A 67 8.98 1.06 -27.33
CA GLU A 67 9.21 0.95 -25.88
C GLU A 67 8.34 1.96 -25.12
N GLN A 68 8.36 3.23 -25.55
CA GLN A 68 7.54 4.27 -24.93
C GLN A 68 6.04 4.00 -25.09
N GLU A 69 5.63 3.51 -26.26
CA GLU A 69 4.23 3.17 -26.53
C GLU A 69 3.71 2.04 -25.63
N ILE A 70 4.55 1.03 -25.35
CA ILE A 70 4.26 -0.05 -24.40
C ILE A 70 4.15 0.50 -22.99
N LEU A 71 5.14 1.29 -22.53
CA LEU A 71 5.13 1.88 -21.20
C LEU A 71 3.87 2.75 -20.96
N ASP A 72 3.51 3.60 -21.93
CA ASP A 72 2.31 4.45 -21.86
C ASP A 72 0.99 3.65 -21.85
N ALA A 73 0.98 2.46 -22.46
CA ALA A 73 -0.16 1.55 -22.42
C ALA A 73 -0.27 0.83 -21.07
N ASP A 74 0.84 0.29 -20.59
CA ASP A 74 0.91 -0.46 -19.34
C ASP A 74 0.61 0.43 -18.13
N ASP A 75 1.17 1.63 -18.07
CA ASP A 75 0.90 2.60 -16.98
C ASP A 75 -0.58 2.97 -16.94
N TYR A 76 -1.20 3.17 -18.10
CA TYR A 76 -2.62 3.49 -18.17
C TYR A 76 -3.49 2.28 -17.77
N ALA A 77 -3.13 1.07 -18.23
CA ALA A 77 -3.82 -0.17 -17.89
C ALA A 77 -3.75 -0.47 -16.39
N MET A 78 -2.57 -0.29 -15.77
CA MET A 78 -2.37 -0.47 -14.33
C MET A 78 -3.25 0.48 -13.50
N ASN A 79 -3.28 1.76 -13.86
CA ASN A 79 -4.16 2.75 -13.21
C ASN A 79 -5.64 2.36 -13.30
N MET A 80 -6.06 1.82 -14.44
CA MET A 80 -7.41 1.36 -14.66
C MET A 80 -7.74 0.10 -13.85
N GLU A 81 -6.83 -0.86 -13.80
CA GLU A 81 -7.00 -2.13 -13.09
C GLU A 81 -7.11 -1.92 -11.58
N VAL A 82 -6.28 -1.03 -11.01
CA VAL A 82 -6.36 -0.64 -9.61
C VAL A 82 -7.72 -0.04 -9.27
N ALA A 83 -8.28 0.79 -10.16
CA ALA A 83 -9.61 1.36 -9.97
C ALA A 83 -10.73 0.31 -10.04
N ILE A 84 -10.66 -0.61 -11.02
CA ILE A 84 -11.63 -1.71 -11.18
C ILE A 84 -11.62 -2.61 -9.93
N ARG A 85 -10.43 -3.06 -9.50
CA ARG A 85 -10.28 -3.90 -8.31
C ARG A 85 -10.88 -3.22 -7.10
N ARG A 86 -10.56 -1.95 -6.88
CA ARG A 86 -11.11 -1.20 -5.75
C ARG A 86 -12.63 -1.10 -5.76
N PHE A 87 -13.24 -0.86 -6.92
CA PHE A 87 -14.70 -0.82 -7.00
C PHE A 87 -15.32 -2.19 -6.69
N LYS A 88 -14.70 -3.29 -7.17
CA LYS A 88 -15.12 -4.67 -6.85
C LYS A 88 -14.93 -5.02 -5.37
N ASP A 89 -13.86 -4.55 -4.74
CA ASP A 89 -13.58 -4.77 -3.32
C ASP A 89 -14.66 -4.11 -2.44
N ILE A 90 -15.06 -2.87 -2.78
CA ILE A 90 -16.17 -2.18 -2.11
C ILE A 90 -17.48 -2.97 -2.31
N VAL A 91 -17.76 -3.42 -3.54
CA VAL A 91 -18.99 -4.18 -3.85
C VAL A 91 -19.04 -5.53 -3.12
N SER A 92 -17.89 -6.18 -2.94
CA SER A 92 -17.81 -7.49 -2.27
C SER A 92 -17.77 -7.39 -0.73
N GLY A 93 -17.81 -6.17 -0.17
CA GLY A 93 -17.69 -5.98 1.28
C GLY A 93 -16.29 -6.21 1.83
N ASN A 94 -15.31 -6.49 0.96
CA ASN A 94 -13.89 -6.46 1.29
C ASN A 94 -13.45 -5.01 1.45
N LYS A 95 -13.77 -4.40 2.60
CA LYS A 95 -13.31 -3.05 2.95
C LYS A 95 -11.79 -3.03 3.13
N THR A 96 -11.06 -2.96 2.02
CA THR A 96 -9.73 -2.36 2.02
C THR A 96 -9.93 -0.87 1.74
N THR A 97 -10.51 -0.14 2.70
CA THR A 97 -10.25 1.31 2.75
C THR A 97 -8.74 1.47 2.90
N PRO A 98 -8.01 1.95 1.87
CA PRO A 98 -6.62 2.26 2.07
C PRO A 98 -6.64 3.53 2.91
N PHE A 99 -6.19 3.41 4.15
CA PHE A 99 -5.90 4.52 5.08
C PHE A 99 -5.29 5.74 4.38
N GLN A 100 -4.55 5.52 3.29
CA GLN A 100 -3.95 6.52 2.42
C GLN A 100 -4.95 7.51 1.77
N GLN A 101 -6.14 7.09 1.32
CA GLN A 101 -7.05 8.00 0.60
C GLN A 101 -7.80 8.98 1.49
N THR A 102 -8.19 8.54 2.70
CA THR A 102 -8.86 9.41 3.67
C THR A 102 -7.88 10.47 4.20
N VAL A 103 -6.61 10.10 4.37
CA VAL A 103 -5.54 11.03 4.76
C VAL A 103 -5.23 12.05 3.64
N HIS A 104 -5.30 11.64 2.36
CA HIS A 104 -5.07 12.55 1.24
C HIS A 104 -6.12 13.66 1.11
N SER A 105 -7.40 13.42 1.34
CA SER A 105 -8.42 14.48 1.19
C SER A 105 -8.41 15.49 2.33
N GLU A 106 -8.17 15.05 3.57
CA GLU A 106 -8.18 15.90 4.76
C GLU A 106 -6.90 16.75 4.87
N ALA A 107 -5.74 16.15 4.59
CA ALA A 107 -4.47 16.86 4.49
C ALA A 107 -4.48 17.87 3.34
N ALA A 108 -5.07 17.51 2.19
CA ALA A 108 -5.23 18.43 1.06
C ALA A 108 -6.16 19.61 1.38
N GLN A 109 -7.25 19.39 2.13
CA GLN A 109 -8.09 20.49 2.62
C GLN A 109 -7.31 21.43 3.55
N CYS A 110 -6.44 20.91 4.42
CA CYS A 110 -5.64 21.70 5.34
C CYS A 110 -4.67 22.67 4.65
N ILE A 111 -4.19 22.35 3.44
CA ILE A 111 -3.26 23.18 2.67
C ILE A 111 -3.93 23.87 1.47
N SER A 112 -5.23 23.68 1.27
CA SER A 112 -5.99 24.20 0.11
C SER A 112 -6.04 25.73 0.01
N GLY A 113 -5.80 26.44 1.11
CA GLY A 113 -5.69 27.90 1.15
C GLY A 113 -4.31 28.45 0.74
N LEU A 114 -3.31 27.58 0.51
CA LEU A 114 -1.96 27.97 0.12
C LEU A 114 -1.80 27.95 -1.40
N SER A 115 -1.31 29.05 -1.97
CA SER A 115 -0.97 29.12 -3.40
C SER A 115 0.31 28.32 -3.70
N LEU A 116 0.39 27.74 -4.90
CA LEU A 116 1.51 26.90 -5.34
C LEU A 116 2.79 27.74 -5.53
N SER A 117 3.57 27.89 -4.46
CA SER A 117 4.88 28.54 -4.47
C SER A 117 5.86 27.80 -3.55
N ASN A 118 7.16 27.91 -3.81
CA ASN A 118 8.18 27.26 -2.98
C ASN A 118 8.15 27.71 -1.52
N ALA A 119 7.88 29.00 -1.26
CA ALA A 119 7.74 29.54 0.09
C ALA A 119 6.51 28.97 0.84
N ASN A 120 5.44 28.68 0.10
CA ASN A 120 4.22 28.08 0.66
C ASN A 120 4.33 26.56 0.80
N TYR A 121 5.23 25.90 0.07
CA TYR A 121 5.50 24.47 0.21
C TYR A 121 6.13 24.15 1.58
N GLU A 122 7.10 24.95 2.02
CA GLU A 122 7.68 24.83 3.36
C GLU A 122 6.64 25.07 4.45
N HIS A 123 5.78 26.08 4.28
CA HIS A 123 4.67 26.34 5.21
C HIS A 123 3.63 25.21 5.22
N ALA A 124 3.30 24.63 4.06
CA ALA A 124 2.39 23.49 3.94
C ALA A 124 2.93 22.28 4.71
N ILE A 125 4.24 22.00 4.62
CA ILE A 125 4.89 20.93 5.37
C ILE A 125 4.82 21.18 6.88
N ILE A 126 5.05 22.41 7.34
CA ILE A 126 4.96 22.78 8.76
C ILE A 126 3.52 22.61 9.27
N LEU A 127 2.53 23.16 8.56
CA LEU A 127 1.11 23.04 8.92
C LEU A 127 0.65 21.58 8.98
N LEU A 128 1.09 20.75 8.03
CA LEU A 128 0.79 19.32 8.04
C LEU A 128 1.47 18.60 9.21
N LYS A 129 2.71 18.98 9.56
CA LYS A 129 3.41 18.44 10.74
C LYS A 129 2.79 18.92 12.06
N GLU A 130 2.30 20.15 12.15
CA GLU A 130 1.64 20.66 13.35
C GLU A 130 0.27 20.01 13.56
N ARG A 131 -0.49 19.80 12.49
CA ARG A 131 -1.84 19.23 12.57
C ARG A 131 -1.87 17.70 12.63
N TYR A 132 -0.99 17.04 11.87
CA TYR A 132 -0.97 15.57 11.73
C TYR A 132 0.33 14.93 12.21
N GLY A 133 1.39 15.70 12.44
CA GLY A 133 2.64 15.21 13.05
C GLY A 133 2.51 15.04 14.55
N GLN A 134 1.44 14.36 15.00
CA GLN A 134 1.36 13.81 16.34
C GLN A 134 2.30 12.60 16.43
N THR A 135 3.61 12.85 16.36
CA THR A 135 4.66 11.85 16.38
C THR A 135 4.46 10.89 17.54
N GLN A 136 4.05 11.38 18.72
CA GLN A 136 3.77 10.57 19.89
C GLN A 136 2.53 9.67 19.75
N THR A 137 1.44 10.14 19.14
CA THR A 137 0.26 9.30 18.88
C THR A 137 0.58 8.20 17.87
N ILE A 138 1.35 8.51 16.85
CA ILE A 138 1.79 7.56 15.82
C ILE A 138 2.76 6.53 16.43
N ILE A 139 3.72 6.97 17.24
CA ILE A 139 4.59 6.08 18.02
C ILE A 139 3.75 5.16 18.90
N ASN A 140 2.78 5.71 19.64
CA ASN A 140 1.91 4.91 20.50
C ASN A 140 1.07 3.90 19.72
N ALA A 141 0.58 4.25 18.53
CA ALA A 141 -0.15 3.34 17.65
C ALA A 141 0.75 2.20 17.14
N TYR A 142 1.98 2.50 16.69
CA TYR A 142 2.95 1.47 16.30
C TYR A 142 3.34 0.58 17.48
N MET A 143 3.54 1.16 18.67
CA MET A 143 3.80 0.42 19.90
C MET A 143 2.62 -0.47 20.29
N GLN A 144 1.38 0.03 20.22
CA GLN A 144 0.19 -0.78 20.47
C GLN A 144 0.04 -1.92 19.46
N ASN A 145 0.23 -1.66 18.17
CA ASN A 145 0.21 -2.70 17.14
C ASN A 145 1.28 -3.78 17.38
N LEU A 146 2.44 -3.41 17.92
CA LEU A 146 3.48 -4.37 18.32
C LEU A 146 3.07 -5.20 19.56
N LEU A 147 2.35 -4.61 20.51
CA LEU A 147 1.83 -5.31 21.68
C LEU A 147 0.67 -6.26 21.32
N GLU A 148 -0.17 -5.84 20.36
CA GLU A 148 -1.35 -6.56 19.87
C GLU A 148 -1.01 -7.58 18.78
N LEU A 149 0.27 -7.81 18.47
CA LEU A 149 0.67 -8.84 17.52
C LEU A 149 0.03 -10.20 17.91
N THR A 150 -0.70 -10.74 16.96
CA THR A 150 -1.35 -12.05 17.05
C THR A 150 -0.31 -13.14 17.18
N HIS A 151 -0.57 -14.12 18.05
CA HIS A 151 0.24 -15.32 18.15
C HIS A 151 0.26 -16.04 16.80
N PRO A 152 1.43 -16.15 16.13
CA PRO A 152 1.51 -16.90 14.89
C PRO A 152 1.26 -18.38 15.18
N SER A 153 0.59 -19.08 14.27
CA SER A 153 0.51 -20.53 14.32
C SER A 153 1.80 -21.13 13.74
N LEU A 154 2.02 -22.44 13.86
CA LEU A 154 3.21 -23.08 13.29
C LEU A 154 3.20 -23.14 11.75
N THR A 155 2.27 -22.46 11.08
CA THR A 155 2.21 -22.40 9.62
C THR A 155 3.14 -21.31 9.09
N PRO A 156 3.92 -21.59 8.02
CA PRO A 156 4.86 -20.62 7.45
C PRO A 156 4.19 -19.29 7.04
N GLN A 157 2.95 -19.35 6.56
CA GLN A 157 2.17 -18.17 6.16
C GLN A 157 1.85 -17.25 7.35
N SER A 158 1.51 -17.83 8.51
CA SER A 158 1.19 -17.03 9.70
C SER A 158 2.44 -16.41 10.33
N ILE A 159 3.58 -17.10 10.24
CA ILE A 159 4.89 -16.62 10.68
C ILE A 159 5.34 -15.46 9.78
N ARG A 160 5.16 -15.57 8.45
CA ARG A 160 5.46 -14.49 7.51
C ARG A 160 4.60 -13.26 7.77
N VAL A 161 3.28 -13.43 7.92
CA VAL A 161 2.37 -12.30 8.24
C VAL A 161 2.73 -11.66 9.58
N PHE A 162 3.17 -12.44 10.57
CA PHE A 162 3.66 -11.92 11.85
C PHE A 162 4.95 -11.12 11.68
N TYR A 163 5.92 -11.66 10.93
CA TYR A 163 7.18 -10.99 10.66
C TYR A 163 6.98 -9.68 9.89
N ASP A 164 6.19 -9.68 8.82
CA ASP A 164 5.92 -8.51 8.00
C ASP A 164 5.24 -7.39 8.81
N LYS A 165 4.29 -7.74 9.68
CA LYS A 165 3.63 -6.78 10.58
C LYS A 165 4.59 -6.22 11.62
N MET A 166 5.41 -7.06 12.24
CA MET A 166 6.43 -6.64 13.20
C MET A 166 7.46 -5.70 12.53
N GLU A 167 7.98 -6.11 11.38
CA GLU A 167 8.98 -5.38 10.58
C GLU A 167 8.45 -4.01 10.12
N SER A 168 7.19 -3.97 9.65
CA SER A 168 6.51 -2.73 9.27
C SER A 168 6.41 -1.74 10.43
N CYS A 169 6.07 -2.21 11.63
CA CYS A 169 6.00 -1.37 12.82
C CYS A 169 7.39 -0.88 13.27
N ILE A 170 8.41 -1.74 13.24
CA ILE A 170 9.79 -1.38 13.61
C ILE A 170 10.34 -0.32 12.65
N ARG A 171 10.16 -0.49 11.33
CA ARG A 171 10.55 0.51 10.33
C ARG A 171 9.78 1.83 10.50
N GLY A 172 8.51 1.76 10.87
CA GLY A 172 7.69 2.93 11.20
C GLY A 172 8.30 3.71 12.37
N LEU A 173 8.68 3.03 13.46
CA LEU A 173 9.32 3.64 14.63
C LEU A 173 10.71 4.24 14.30
N GLU A 174 11.53 3.54 13.52
CA GLU A 174 12.83 4.03 13.05
C GLU A 174 12.69 5.31 12.20
N SER A 175 11.68 5.37 11.33
CA SER A 175 11.42 6.55 10.49
C SER A 175 11.00 7.79 11.29
N LEU A 176 10.48 7.58 12.50
CA LEU A 176 10.09 8.62 13.46
C LEU A 176 11.24 9.00 14.40
N GLY A 177 12.46 8.52 14.13
CA GLY A 177 13.66 8.83 14.90
C GLY A 177 13.78 8.11 16.24
N GLN A 178 12.95 7.08 16.48
CA GLN A 178 13.08 6.26 17.69
C GLN A 178 14.24 5.28 17.53
N SER A 179 15.16 5.27 18.49
CA SER A 179 16.23 4.28 18.52
C SER A 179 15.67 2.92 18.94
N GLN A 180 16.12 1.86 18.26
CA GLN A 180 15.88 0.48 18.66
C GLN A 180 16.27 0.20 20.12
N ASP A 181 17.19 0.98 20.70
CA ASP A 181 17.59 0.84 22.10
C ASP A 181 16.50 1.32 23.07
N THR A 182 15.68 2.30 22.64
CA THR A 182 14.62 2.90 23.45
C THR A 182 13.42 1.96 23.59
N PHE A 183 13.03 1.29 22.50
CA PHE A 183 11.88 0.39 22.48
C PHE A 183 12.24 -1.10 22.51
N GLY A 184 13.46 -1.46 22.11
CA GLY A 184 13.90 -2.85 22.00
C GLY A 184 14.03 -3.58 23.33
N SER A 185 14.42 -2.89 24.40
CA SER A 185 14.49 -3.48 25.74
C SER A 185 13.13 -3.99 26.25
N LEU A 186 12.04 -3.32 25.87
CA LEU A 186 10.67 -3.70 26.23
C LEU A 186 10.02 -4.61 25.21
N LEU A 187 10.23 -4.37 23.91
CA LEU A 187 9.58 -5.13 22.85
C LEU A 187 10.17 -6.50 22.65
N VAL A 188 11.46 -6.70 22.88
CA VAL A 188 12.10 -8.01 22.73
C VAL A 188 11.45 -9.08 23.61
N PRO A 189 11.28 -8.90 24.93
CA PRO A 189 10.58 -9.88 25.77
C PRO A 189 9.14 -10.16 25.33
N ILE A 190 8.44 -9.13 24.83
CA ILE A 190 7.04 -9.22 24.43
C ILE A 190 6.92 -10.02 23.14
N ILE A 191 7.69 -9.65 22.11
CA ILE A 191 7.69 -10.36 20.83
C ILE A 191 8.17 -11.80 21.05
N PHE A 192 9.25 -12.00 21.83
CA PHE A 192 9.73 -13.33 22.18
C PHE A 192 8.66 -14.16 22.89
N GLY A 193 7.85 -13.55 23.77
CA GLY A 193 6.71 -14.20 24.42
C GLY A 193 5.59 -14.61 23.46
N LYS A 194 5.36 -13.83 22.40
CA LYS A 194 4.34 -14.09 21.36
C LYS A 194 4.71 -15.25 20.43
N LEU A 195 5.99 -15.59 20.31
CA LEU A 195 6.47 -16.66 19.42
C LEU A 195 6.00 -18.06 19.87
N PRO A 196 5.85 -19.02 18.93
CA PRO A 196 5.54 -20.40 19.28
C PRO A 196 6.71 -21.06 20.00
N ASP A 197 6.41 -22.01 20.89
CA ASP A 197 7.43 -22.65 21.73
C ASP A 197 8.49 -23.42 20.92
N GLU A 198 8.12 -23.96 19.76
CA GLU A 198 9.07 -24.60 18.84
C GLU A 198 10.09 -23.60 18.27
N MET A 199 9.66 -22.39 17.91
CA MET A 199 10.54 -21.32 17.43
C MET A 199 11.41 -20.78 18.58
N LYS A 200 10.84 -20.62 19.78
CA LYS A 200 11.62 -20.26 20.99
C LYS A 200 12.73 -21.26 21.28
N LYS A 201 12.46 -22.57 21.14
CA LYS A 201 13.46 -23.63 21.32
C LYS A 201 14.55 -23.58 20.26
N LEU A 202 14.19 -23.37 18.99
CA LEU A 202 15.15 -23.22 17.88
C LEU A 202 16.06 -22.00 18.09
N MET A 203 15.45 -20.86 18.39
CA MET A 203 16.13 -19.60 18.67
C MET A 203 17.06 -19.70 19.89
N THR A 204 16.64 -20.38 20.96
CA THR A 204 17.47 -20.57 22.17
C THR A 204 18.64 -21.54 21.93
N ARG A 205 18.50 -22.48 20.98
CA ARG A 205 19.56 -23.40 20.56
C ARG A 205 20.59 -22.72 19.67
N GLU A 206 20.18 -21.83 18.75
CA GLU A 206 21.10 -21.15 17.84
C GLU A 206 21.81 -19.93 18.45
N HIS A 207 21.14 -19.13 19.29
CA HIS A 207 21.68 -17.85 19.76
C HIS A 207 22.34 -17.84 21.14
N GLY A 208 22.38 -18.97 21.87
CA GLY A 208 23.24 -19.13 23.06
C GLY A 208 23.20 -17.99 24.09
N LYS A 209 22.13 -17.92 24.90
CA LYS A 209 21.97 -17.12 26.14
C LYS A 209 22.07 -15.58 26.05
N ARG A 210 20.88 -14.99 26.23
CA ARG A 210 20.43 -14.07 27.31
C ARG A 210 20.16 -12.60 27.00
N ASN A 211 20.75 -11.99 25.97
CA ASN A 211 20.38 -10.62 25.58
C ASN A 211 19.96 -10.61 24.11
N TRP A 212 18.67 -10.84 23.88
CA TRP A 212 18.08 -10.62 22.58
C TRP A 212 17.97 -9.10 22.36
N ASP A 213 18.43 -8.62 21.20
CA ASP A 213 18.10 -7.29 20.71
C ASP A 213 17.17 -7.42 19.50
N ILE A 214 16.56 -6.31 19.09
CA ILE A 214 15.62 -6.31 17.95
C ILE A 214 16.30 -6.78 16.66
N ARG A 215 17.59 -6.52 16.49
CA ARG A 215 18.35 -6.94 15.30
C ARG A 215 18.51 -8.45 15.25
N SER A 216 18.94 -9.05 16.36
CA SER A 216 19.08 -10.50 16.51
C SER A 216 17.73 -11.20 16.36
N LEU A 217 16.65 -10.59 16.87
CA LEU A 217 15.30 -11.11 16.71
C LEU A 217 14.83 -11.07 15.24
N ARG A 218 15.08 -9.96 14.54
CA ARG A 218 14.76 -9.82 13.10
C ARG A 218 15.53 -10.83 12.26
N GLU A 219 16.82 -10.98 12.52
CA GLU A 219 17.65 -11.97 11.81
C GLU A 219 17.22 -13.40 12.07
N ALA A 220 16.89 -13.76 13.32
CA ALA A 220 16.47 -15.11 13.67
C ALA A 220 15.13 -15.48 13.03
N ILE A 221 14.15 -14.57 13.03
CA ILE A 221 12.84 -14.82 12.41
C ILE A 221 12.94 -14.78 10.87
N GLY A 222 13.75 -13.87 10.32
CA GLY A 222 14.01 -13.80 8.88
C GLY A 222 14.77 -15.02 8.33
N LYS A 223 15.66 -15.63 9.11
CA LYS A 223 16.34 -16.88 8.74
C LYS A 223 15.39 -18.08 8.69
N GLU A 224 14.33 -18.10 9.50
CA GLU A 224 13.30 -19.14 9.37
C GLU A 224 12.47 -18.99 8.08
N ASP A 225 12.16 -17.76 7.65
CA ASP A 225 11.45 -17.52 6.38
C ASP A 225 12.28 -18.00 5.17
N VAL A 226 13.59 -17.72 5.16
CA VAL A 226 14.53 -18.19 4.11
C VAL A 226 14.70 -19.72 4.13
N ARG A 227 14.61 -20.36 5.30
CA ARG A 227 14.76 -21.82 5.44
C ARG A 227 13.50 -22.60 5.02
N THR A 228 12.33 -21.96 4.96
CA THR A 228 11.08 -22.58 4.50
C THR A 228 10.86 -22.56 2.98
N GLY A 229 11.79 -21.98 2.21
CA GLY A 229 12.00 -22.28 0.79
C GLY A 229 10.77 -22.15 -0.11
N ASN A 230 10.34 -20.91 -0.40
CA ASN A 230 9.51 -20.62 -1.57
C ASN A 230 9.83 -19.21 -2.08
N TRP A 231 10.80 -19.16 -3.00
CA TRP A 231 10.99 -18.09 -3.99
C TRP A 231 10.52 -18.63 -5.34
#